data_AF-A0AAJ5S2I6-F1
#
_entry.id   AF-A0AAJ5S2I6-F1
#
_cell.length_a   1.000
_cell.length_b   1.000
_cell.length_c   1.000
_cell.angle_alpha   90.00
_cell.angle_beta   90.00
_cell.angle_gamma   90.00
#
_symmetry.space_group_name_H-M   'P 1'
#
loop_
_entity.id
_entity.type
_entity.pdbx_description
1 polymer ?
#
loop_
_entity_poly.entity_id
_entity_poly.type
_entity_poly.pdbx_seq_one_letter_code
_entity_poly.pdbx_strand_id
1 'polypeptide(L)'
;MDASINPTTGDLTGQRITTLANAVYLRLMTPLGSYWADPALGSRLHELQREKDRPRVGALAVQYAQQALNGLVEDGRASSVEVVAEQQHDGWLRLLVEVYAPAGRQTFEHLVRVI
;
A
#
# COMPACT_ATOMS: atom_id res chain seq x y z
N MET A 1 -3.09 -18.63 7.98
CA MET A 1 -4.21 -18.28 7.08
C MET A 1 -4.99 -17.18 7.76
N ASP A 2 -5.09 -16.03 7.10
CA ASP A 2 -5.69 -14.83 7.69
C ASP A 2 -7.07 -14.58 7.08
N ALA A 3 -7.95 -13.91 7.82
CA ALA A 3 -9.21 -13.43 7.27
C ALA A 3 -8.91 -12.27 6.31
N SER A 4 -9.36 -12.35 5.07
CA SER A 4 -9.09 -11.34 4.05
C SER A 4 -9.81 -10.03 4.37
N ILE A 5 -9.10 -8.92 4.19
CA ILE A 5 -9.63 -7.57 4.23
C ILE A 5 -9.94 -7.10 2.81
N ASN A 6 -11.06 -6.43 2.62
CA ASN A 6 -11.38 -5.72 1.40
C ASN A 6 -10.57 -4.40 1.39
N PRO A 7 -9.63 -4.19 0.44
CA PRO A 7 -8.78 -3.01 0.44
C PRO A 7 -9.52 -1.70 0.14
N THR A 8 -10.74 -1.77 -0.39
CA THR A 8 -11.57 -0.59 -0.70
C THR A 8 -12.41 -0.16 0.49
N THR A 9 -12.96 -1.11 1.25
CA THR A 9 -13.87 -0.80 2.37
C THR A 9 -13.22 -0.91 3.75
N GLY A 10 -12.15 -1.71 3.87
CA GLY A 10 -11.52 -2.06 5.15
C GLY A 10 -12.21 -3.20 5.91
N ASP A 11 -13.33 -3.72 5.40
CA ASP A 11 -14.10 -4.78 6.06
C ASP A 11 -13.51 -6.17 5.80
N LEU A 12 -13.86 -7.13 6.67
CA LEU A 12 -13.55 -8.54 6.43
C LEU A 12 -14.43 -9.10 5.32
N THR A 13 -13.82 -9.79 4.36
CA THR A 13 -14.54 -10.43 3.23
C THR A 13 -15.17 -11.77 3.61
N GLY A 14 -14.82 -12.33 4.78
CA GLY A 14 -15.19 -13.69 5.20
C GLY A 14 -14.36 -14.79 4.53
N GLN A 15 -13.49 -14.45 3.57
CA GLN A 15 -12.61 -15.39 2.91
C GLN A 15 -11.27 -15.53 3.64
N ARG A 16 -10.58 -16.65 3.41
CA ARG A 16 -9.22 -16.87 3.91
C ARG A 16 -8.21 -16.63 2.81
N ILE A 17 -7.11 -15.97 3.14
CA ILE A 17 -6.00 -15.74 2.22
C ILE A 17 -4.70 -16.32 2.78
N THR A 18 -3.84 -16.68 1.83
CA THR A 18 -2.44 -17.07 2.03
C THR A 18 -1.47 -16.07 1.41
N THR A 19 -2.01 -15.02 0.77
CA THR A 19 -1.25 -13.93 0.14
C THR A 19 -0.86 -12.86 1.15
N LEU A 20 -0.03 -11.92 0.72
CA LEU A 20 0.38 -10.76 1.53
C LEU A 20 -0.62 -9.60 1.48
N ALA A 21 -1.84 -9.81 0.95
CA ALA A 21 -2.82 -8.76 0.71
C ALA A 21 -3.10 -7.89 1.95
N ASN A 22 -3.38 -8.52 3.10
CA ASN A 22 -3.62 -7.80 4.34
C ASN A 22 -2.38 -7.01 4.79
N ALA A 23 -1.19 -7.59 4.64
CA ALA A 23 0.05 -6.96 5.07
C ALA A 23 0.40 -5.73 4.23
N VAL A 24 0.14 -5.80 2.92
CA VAL A 24 0.25 -4.68 1.98
C VAL A 24 -0.77 -3.60 2.31
N TYR A 25 -2.05 -3.97 2.44
CA TYR A 25 -3.12 -3.03 2.76
C TYR A 25 -2.85 -2.26 4.06
N LEU A 26 -2.52 -2.97 5.14
CA LEU A 26 -2.25 -2.35 6.44
C LEU A 26 -1.06 -1.39 6.40
N ARG A 27 0.03 -1.74 5.70
CA ARG A 27 1.21 -0.86 5.57
C ARG A 27 0.92 0.39 4.74
N LEU A 28 0.06 0.30 3.72
CA LEU A 28 -0.31 1.46 2.90
C LEU A 28 -1.34 2.36 3.60
N MET A 29 -2.36 1.78 4.22
CA MET A 29 -3.48 2.53 4.82
C MET A 29 -3.13 3.15 6.17
N THR A 30 -2.29 2.51 6.98
CA THR A 30 -1.97 3.01 8.32
C THR A 30 -1.07 4.24 8.23
N PRO A 31 -1.42 5.38 8.86
CA PRO A 31 -0.52 6.53 8.94
C PRO A 31 0.79 6.18 9.64
N LEU A 32 1.92 6.51 9.03
CA LEU A 32 3.24 6.27 9.62
C LEU A 32 3.34 6.87 11.04
N GLY A 33 3.82 6.09 12.01
CA GLY A 33 3.94 6.50 13.42
C GLY A 33 2.66 6.39 14.25
N SER A 34 1.52 6.05 13.65
CA SER A 34 0.24 5.95 14.39
C SER A 34 0.02 4.59 15.07
N TYR A 35 0.70 3.54 14.61
CA TYR A 35 0.56 2.20 15.17
C TYR A 35 1.42 2.05 16.42
N TRP A 36 0.78 1.88 17.58
CA TRP A 36 1.44 1.92 18.89
C TRP A 36 2.50 0.84 19.11
N ALA A 37 2.32 -0.34 18.50
CA ALA A 37 3.23 -1.47 18.70
C ALA A 37 4.47 -1.41 17.79
N ASP A 38 4.37 -0.69 16.67
CA ASP A 38 5.46 -0.50 15.72
C ASP A 38 5.31 0.86 15.02
N PRO A 39 5.99 1.91 15.51
CA PRO A 39 5.93 3.24 14.91
C PRO A 39 6.51 3.33 13.49
N ALA A 40 7.32 2.35 13.07
CA ALA A 40 7.87 2.30 11.72
C ALA A 40 6.84 1.75 10.70
N LEU A 41 5.76 1.13 11.19
CA LEU A 41 4.69 0.64 10.34
C LEU A 41 3.83 1.79 9.80
N GLY A 42 3.52 1.71 8.51
CA GLY A 42 2.58 2.60 7.85
C GLY A 42 3.21 3.40 6.72
N SER A 43 2.41 4.30 6.15
CA SER A 43 2.79 5.15 5.03
C SER A 43 2.48 6.62 5.29
N ARG A 44 3.13 7.47 4.49
CA ARG A 44 2.86 8.90 4.41
C ARG A 44 1.83 9.25 3.33
N LEU A 45 1.13 8.26 2.76
CA LEU A 45 0.12 8.49 1.72
C LEU A 45 -1.05 9.35 2.20
N HIS A 46 -1.36 9.30 3.50
CA HIS A 46 -2.38 10.15 4.12
C HIS A 46 -2.03 11.65 4.04
N GLU A 47 -0.74 12.02 3.93
CA GLU A 47 -0.30 13.41 3.77
C GLU A 47 -0.67 13.97 2.38
N LEU A 48 -0.86 13.10 1.38
CA LEU A 48 -1.15 13.49 0.00
C LEU A 48 -2.63 13.85 -0.24
N GLN A 49 -3.52 13.57 0.72
CA GLN A 49 -4.98 13.77 0.57
C GLN A 49 -5.39 15.21 0.28
N ARG A 50 -4.52 16.19 0.56
CA ARG A 50 -4.73 17.61 0.32
C ARG A 50 -3.73 18.21 -0.67
N GLU A 51 -2.90 17.37 -1.28
CA GLU A 51 -1.96 17.79 -2.30
C GLU A 51 -2.67 17.93 -3.64
N LYS A 52 -2.22 18.90 -4.44
CA LYS A 52 -2.78 19.12 -5.77
C LYS A 52 -2.41 17.95 -6.69
N ASP A 53 -3.35 17.54 -7.53
CA ASP A 53 -3.16 16.50 -8.53
C ASP A 53 -2.11 16.91 -9.58
N ARG A 54 -0.85 16.62 -9.27
CA ARG A 54 0.34 16.98 -10.06
C ARG A 54 1.24 15.75 -10.24
N PRO A 55 2.00 15.66 -11.34
CA PRO A 55 2.92 14.53 -11.59
C PRO A 55 3.91 14.26 -10.44
N ARG A 56 4.39 15.32 -9.76
CA ARG A 56 5.27 15.19 -8.60
C ARG A 56 4.62 14.40 -7.46
N VAL A 57 3.30 14.52 -7.27
CA VAL A 57 2.56 13.84 -6.21
C VAL A 57 2.47 12.33 -6.51
N GLY A 58 2.31 11.94 -7.78
CA GLY A 58 2.43 10.54 -8.19
C GLY A 58 3.80 9.94 -7.83
N ALA A 59 4.89 10.67 -8.11
CA ALA A 59 6.24 10.23 -7.74
C ALA A 59 6.43 10.12 -6.21
N LEU A 60 5.89 11.07 -5.43
CA LEU A 60 5.90 10.98 -3.96
C LEU A 60 5.09 9.81 -3.44
N ALA A 61 3.93 9.54 -4.04
CA ALA A 61 3.09 8.39 -3.66
C ALA A 61 3.82 7.06 -3.87
N VAL A 62 4.53 6.91 -4.99
CA VAL A 62 5.39 5.74 -5.25
C VAL A 62 6.47 5.61 -4.18
N GLN A 63 7.19 6.69 -3.88
CA GLN A 63 8.26 6.67 -2.86
C GLN A 63 7.73 6.31 -1.47
N TYR A 64 6.60 6.89 -1.06
CA TYR A 64 5.98 6.61 0.24
C TYR A 64 5.45 5.18 0.33
N ALA A 65 4.88 4.65 -0.75
CA ALA A 65 4.46 3.25 -0.81
C ALA A 65 5.65 2.29 -0.78
N GLN A 66 6.72 2.56 -1.53
CA GLN A 66 7.95 1.76 -1.49
C GLN A 66 8.57 1.75 -0.08
N GLN A 67 8.66 2.90 0.58
CA GLN A 67 9.16 2.99 1.95
C GLN A 67 8.30 2.15 2.91
N ALA A 68 6.97 2.28 2.84
CA ALA A 68 6.04 1.54 3.70
C ALA A 68 6.12 0.02 3.48
N LEU A 69 6.31 -0.41 2.23
CA LEU A 69 6.35 -1.83 1.87
C LEU A 69 7.73 -2.47 2.01
N ASN A 70 8.80 -1.68 2.18
CA ASN A 70 10.16 -2.17 2.40
C ASN A 70 10.25 -3.12 3.61
N GLY A 71 9.44 -2.89 4.65
CA GLY A 71 9.36 -3.81 5.79
C GLY A 71 8.98 -5.25 5.41
N LEU A 72 8.24 -5.47 4.32
CA LEU A 72 7.96 -6.85 3.85
C LEU A 72 9.20 -7.55 3.31
N VAL A 73 10.14 -6.79 2.75
CA VAL A 73 11.42 -7.29 2.24
C VAL A 73 12.38 -7.50 3.40
N GLU A 74 12.46 -6.55 4.34
CA GLU A 74 13.30 -6.66 5.54
C GLU A 74 12.88 -7.83 6.44
N ASP A 75 11.57 -8.09 6.57
CA ASP A 75 11.04 -9.25 7.29
C ASP A 75 11.24 -10.59 6.54
N GLY A 76 11.77 -10.57 5.31
CA GLY A 76 11.96 -11.75 4.46
C GLY A 76 10.66 -12.36 3.92
N ARG A 77 9.54 -11.64 4.02
CA ARG A 77 8.21 -12.10 3.55
C ARG A 77 8.05 -11.95 2.03
N ALA A 78 8.71 -10.96 1.46
CA ALA A 78 8.81 -10.72 0.03
C ALA A 78 10.29 -10.64 -0.38
N SER A 79 10.62 -11.05 -1.60
CA SER A 79 11.95 -10.85 -2.18
C SER A 79 12.12 -9.45 -2.76
N SER A 80 11.05 -8.87 -3.30
CA SER A 80 11.02 -7.52 -3.84
C SER A 80 9.59 -6.99 -3.93
N VAL A 81 9.48 -5.66 -4.01
CA VAL A 81 8.24 -4.94 -4.21
C VAL A 81 8.45 -3.87 -5.27
N GLU A 82 7.56 -3.79 -6.24
CA GLU A 82 7.53 -2.75 -7.25
C GLU A 82 6.23 -1.97 -7.12
N VAL A 83 6.30 -0.64 -7.28
CA VAL A 83 5.14 0.24 -7.19
C VAL A 83 5.17 1.20 -8.37
N VAL A 84 4.04 1.29 -9.06
CA VAL A 84 3.80 2.26 -10.13
C VAL A 84 2.56 3.07 -9.79
N ALA A 85 2.57 4.37 -10.10
CA ALA A 85 1.39 5.22 -9.98
C ALA A 85 0.79 5.50 -11.36
N GLU A 86 -0.51 5.30 -11.47
CA GLU A 86 -1.35 5.80 -12.56
C GLU A 86 -2.10 7.04 -12.08
N GLN A 87 -2.03 8.11 -12.85
CA GLN A 87 -2.64 9.40 -12.52
C GLN A 87 -3.48 9.87 -13.70
N GLN A 88 -4.81 9.73 -13.59
CA GLN A 88 -5.76 10.15 -14.63
C GLN A 88 -6.21 11.61 -14.46
N HIS A 89 -5.76 12.28 -13.39
CA HIS A 89 -6.14 13.64 -13.02
C HIS A 89 -7.62 13.81 -12.66
N ASP A 90 -8.19 12.82 -11.99
CA ASP A 90 -9.59 12.73 -11.58
C ASP A 90 -9.79 12.84 -10.05
N GLY A 91 -8.77 13.35 -9.33
CA GLY A 91 -8.78 13.44 -7.87
C GLY A 91 -8.30 12.15 -7.19
N TRP A 92 -7.84 11.17 -7.96
CA TRP A 92 -7.28 9.92 -7.44
C TRP A 92 -5.96 9.55 -8.12
N LEU A 93 -5.08 8.99 -7.31
CA LEU A 93 -3.89 8.26 -7.73
C LEU A 93 -4.13 6.78 -7.51
N ARG A 94 -3.92 5.97 -8.54
CA ARG A 94 -3.97 4.52 -8.42
C ARG A 94 -2.55 3.98 -8.34
N LEU A 95 -2.23 3.34 -7.23
CA LEU A 95 -0.97 2.62 -7.07
C LEU A 95 -1.17 1.17 -7.48
N LEU A 96 -0.40 0.72 -8.47
CA LEU A 96 -0.25 -0.68 -8.81
C LEU A 96 0.98 -1.21 -8.06
N VAL A 97 0.77 -2.21 -7.22
CA VAL A 97 1.80 -2.80 -6.37
C VAL A 97 2.02 -4.24 -6.80
N GLU A 98 3.22 -4.56 -7.25
CA GLU A 98 3.64 -5.95 -7.49
C GLU A 98 4.54 -6.42 -6.36
N VAL A 99 4.16 -7.52 -5.73
CA VAL A 99 4.92 -8.17 -4.66
C VAL A 99 5.41 -9.52 -5.14
N TYR A 100 6.72 -9.72 -5.08
CA TYR A 100 7.35 -10.99 -5.37
C TYR A 100 7.60 -11.72 -4.05
N ALA A 101 6.92 -12.84 -3.83
CA ALA A 101 7.01 -13.63 -2.62
C ALA A 101 7.28 -15.11 -2.95
N PRO A 102 7.64 -15.95 -1.97
CA PRO A 102 7.84 -17.39 -2.20
C PRO A 102 6.61 -18.10 -2.79
N ALA A 103 5.41 -17.58 -2.52
CA ALA A 103 4.15 -18.07 -3.08
C ALA A 103 3.89 -17.64 -4.54
N GLY A 104 4.79 -16.84 -5.12
CA GLY A 104 4.67 -16.27 -6.47
C GLY A 104 4.39 -14.76 -6.48
N ARG A 105 4.24 -14.23 -7.70
CA ARG A 105 3.93 -12.82 -7.95
C ARG A 105 2.48 -12.51 -7.59
N GLN A 106 2.28 -11.44 -6.81
CA GLN A 106 0.98 -10.99 -6.34
C GLN A 106 0.80 -9.51 -6.70
N THR A 107 -0.32 -9.16 -7.30
CA THR A 107 -0.61 -7.79 -7.73
C THR A 107 -1.74 -7.21 -6.88
N PHE A 108 -1.54 -5.99 -6.40
CA PHE A 108 -2.48 -5.25 -5.57
C PHE A 108 -2.69 -3.84 -6.10
N GLU A 109 -3.84 -3.27 -5.78
CA GLU A 109 -4.16 -1.90 -6.11
C GLU A 109 -4.51 -1.11 -4.86
N HIS A 110 -4.09 0.15 -4.82
CA HIS A 110 -4.40 1.06 -3.73
C HIS A 110 -4.73 2.45 -4.26
N LEU A 111 -5.84 3.03 -3.81
CA LEU A 111 -6.29 4.35 -4.22
C LEU A 111 -5.86 5.39 -3.20
N VAL A 112 -5.24 6.47 -3.68
CA VAL A 112 -4.81 7.62 -2.88
C VAL A 112 -5.54 8.85 -3.37
N ARG A 113 -6.26 9.51 -2.48
CA ARG A 113 -7.01 10.73 -2.80
C ARG A 113 -6.06 11.91 -2.97
N VAL A 114 -6.35 12.80 -3.92
CA VAL A 114 -5.70 14.11 -4.13
C VAL A 114 -6.76 15.16 -4.46
N ILE A 115 -6.38 16.44 -4.60
CA ILE A 115 -7.30 17.57 -4.88
C ILE A 115 -6.98 18.37 -6.14
#